data_AF-A0A168IWF0-F1
#
_entry.id   AF-A0A168IWF0-F1
#
_cell.length_a   1.000
_cell.length_b   1.000
_cell.length_c   1.000
_cell.angle_alpha   90.00
_cell.angle_beta   90.00
_cell.angle_gamma   90.00
#
_symmetry.space_group_name_H-M   'P 1'
#
loop_
_entity.id
_entity.type
_entity.pdbx_description
1 polymer ?
#
loop_
_entity_poly.entity_id
_entity_poly.type
_entity_poly.pdbx_seq_one_letter_code
_entity_poly.pdbx_strand_id
1 'polypeptide(L)'
;MSSFKGLWRTVGRTKTVKSIDLATLRRSQPAIITHDEASVQAPTQVLQNASVKNTDDNEKAARALSRVISKPDFARMDVLGQFNLGFMITALDDQDLYIIDQHASDEKYNFETLQQTTHIKGQRLIRQVTGCHSAEELTVMENLDIFKANGFDVEILPDNPPTTRIRVISQPVSKNTMFDKRDFSELIHLITEHPGEMVRCSRNRAMFASRACHKAVRIGDSLSKNQMTKARIGHMGEIDQPWNCPHGRPTMRHLLNISHFKQEYKANASHRTLQLSGTLFHTK
;
A
#
# COMPACT_ATOMS: atom_id res chain seq x y z
N MET A 1 -28.03 49.54 -5.45
CA MET A 1 -28.79 49.07 -4.26
C MET A 1 -27.82 48.87 -3.12
N SER A 2 -28.18 49.42 -1.96
CA SER A 2 -27.33 49.76 -0.82
C SER A 2 -26.68 48.59 -0.08
N SER A 3 -25.45 48.87 0.35
CA SER A 3 -24.84 48.57 1.65
C SER A 3 -25.78 48.03 2.74
N PHE A 4 -25.45 46.85 3.29
CA PHE A 4 -25.88 46.43 4.62
C PHE A 4 -24.77 46.76 5.63
N LYS A 5 -25.04 47.76 6.47
CA LYS A 5 -24.33 48.02 7.72
C LYS A 5 -24.74 46.95 8.76
N GLY A 6 -23.77 46.24 9.30
CA GLY A 6 -23.91 45.43 10.52
C GLY A 6 -22.72 45.70 11.42
N LEU A 7 -22.94 46.48 12.48
CA LEU A 7 -21.95 46.82 13.50
C LEU A 7 -21.83 45.63 14.47
N TRP A 8 -20.81 44.79 14.32
CA TRP A 8 -20.59 43.67 15.25
C TRP A 8 -19.69 44.12 16.40
N ARG A 9 -20.27 44.31 17.59
CA ARG A 9 -19.52 44.53 18.83
C ARG A 9 -18.85 43.22 19.25
N THR A 10 -17.53 43.21 19.32
CA THR A 10 -16.75 42.16 19.98
C THR A 10 -16.83 42.35 21.50
N VAL A 11 -17.37 41.36 22.22
CA VAL A 11 -17.25 41.31 23.68
C VAL A 11 -16.12 40.35 24.00
N GLY A 12 -14.93 40.89 24.19
CA GLY A 12 -13.77 40.13 24.63
C GLY A 12 -14.01 39.53 26.01
N ARG A 13 -13.99 38.20 26.11
CA ARG A 13 -13.83 37.49 27.38
C ARG A 13 -12.78 36.40 27.22
N THR A 14 -11.68 36.56 27.92
CA THR A 14 -10.62 35.57 28.10
C THR A 14 -10.98 34.68 29.29
N LYS A 15 -10.85 33.35 29.16
CA LYS A 15 -10.88 32.43 30.31
C LYS A 15 -9.56 31.69 30.40
N THR A 16 -8.96 31.70 31.59
CA THR A 16 -7.74 30.96 31.92
C THR A 16 -8.13 29.59 32.46
N VAL A 17 -7.64 28.51 31.83
CA VAL A 17 -7.78 27.13 32.33
C VAL A 17 -6.45 26.74 32.97
N LYS A 18 -6.47 26.26 34.22
CA LYS A 18 -5.28 25.78 34.93
C LYS A 18 -4.96 24.35 34.46
N SER A 19 -3.71 24.12 34.06
CA SER A 19 -3.18 22.80 33.75
C SER A 19 -3.02 21.98 35.04
N ILE A 20 -3.51 20.74 35.02
CA ILE A 20 -3.25 19.75 36.08
C ILE A 20 -1.90 19.09 35.78
N ASP A 21 -1.04 19.02 36.80
CA ASP A 21 0.31 18.47 36.72
C ASP A 21 0.25 16.93 36.59
N LEU A 22 0.88 16.40 35.54
CA LEU A 22 0.87 14.97 35.18
C LEU A 22 1.95 14.17 35.94
N ALA A 23 2.54 14.74 36.99
CA ALA A 23 3.49 14.07 37.89
C ALA A 23 2.85 12.99 38.79
N THR A 24 1.51 12.90 38.85
CA THR A 24 0.77 11.96 39.72
C THR A 24 0.57 10.55 39.14
N LEU A 25 1.00 10.26 37.91
CA LEU A 25 0.89 8.93 37.32
C LEU A 25 2.25 8.21 37.34
N ARG A 26 2.35 7.29 38.31
CA ARG A 26 3.55 6.54 38.72
C ARG A 26 4.11 5.64 37.60
N ARG A 27 5.43 5.67 37.42
CA ARG A 27 6.27 4.83 36.54
C ARG A 27 6.22 3.34 36.89
N SER A 28 6.35 2.49 35.87
CA SER A 28 7.12 1.25 35.93
C SER A 28 7.89 1.06 34.60
N GLN A 29 9.20 0.77 34.69
CA GLN A 29 10.07 0.38 33.56
C GLN A 29 10.34 -1.12 33.66
N PRO A 30 10.60 -1.82 32.54
CA PRO A 30 11.93 -2.41 32.31
C PRO A 30 12.38 -2.30 30.83
N ALA A 31 13.65 -2.01 30.53
CA ALA A 31 14.87 -2.85 30.39
C ALA A 31 15.22 -3.07 28.91
N ILE A 32 16.34 -2.47 28.49
CA ILE A 32 16.87 -2.52 27.12
C ILE A 32 17.75 -3.78 26.99
N ILE A 33 17.47 -4.64 26.02
CA ILE A 33 18.34 -5.74 25.61
C ILE A 33 19.00 -5.34 24.29
N THR A 34 20.34 -5.38 24.27
CA THR A 34 21.22 -5.10 23.14
C THR A 34 21.41 -6.32 22.26
N HIS A 35 21.37 -6.16 20.93
CA HIS A 35 21.95 -7.13 19.98
C HIS A 35 22.64 -6.43 18.79
N ASP A 36 23.56 -7.19 18.20
CA ASP A 36 24.84 -6.84 17.59
C ASP A 36 24.84 -6.06 16.27
N GLU A 37 25.97 -5.41 16.05
CA GLU A 37 26.37 -4.62 14.89
C GLU A 37 26.68 -5.47 13.64
N ALA A 38 26.05 -5.13 12.52
CA ALA A 38 26.60 -5.37 11.19
C ALA A 38 26.11 -4.28 10.20
N SER A 39 26.93 -3.24 10.00
CA SER A 39 26.83 -2.24 8.91
C SER A 39 25.45 -1.56 8.68
N VAL A 40 24.71 -1.28 9.74
CA VAL A 40 23.37 -0.66 9.65
C VAL A 40 23.52 0.87 9.74
N GLN A 41 23.13 1.59 8.68
CA GLN A 41 22.86 3.03 8.79
C GLN A 41 21.93 3.27 9.97
N ALA A 42 22.30 4.17 10.90
CA ALA A 42 21.58 4.37 12.16
C ALA A 42 20.04 4.40 11.94
N PRO A 43 19.23 3.72 12.79
CA PRO A 43 17.78 3.60 12.62
C PRO A 43 17.08 4.93 12.33
N THR A 44 17.60 6.01 12.90
CA THR A 44 17.14 7.39 12.71
C THR A 44 17.24 7.89 11.26
N GLN A 45 18.31 7.55 10.52
CA GLN A 45 18.46 7.95 9.11
C GLN A 45 17.52 7.17 8.19
N VAL A 46 17.25 5.90 8.50
CA VAL A 46 16.33 5.07 7.71
C VAL A 46 14.89 5.57 7.89
N LEU A 47 14.49 5.90 9.12
CA LEU A 47 13.17 6.48 9.41
C LEU A 47 12.96 7.85 8.73
N GLN A 48 14.00 8.68 8.65
CA GLN A 48 13.93 9.94 7.89
C GLN A 48 13.63 9.71 6.39
N ASN A 49 14.17 8.66 5.80
CA ASN A 49 13.92 8.32 4.40
C ASN A 49 12.48 7.80 4.17
N ALA A 50 11.87 7.17 5.18
CA ALA A 50 10.48 6.73 5.19
C ALA A 50 9.47 7.84 5.55
N SER A 51 9.96 9.02 5.92
CA SER A 51 9.15 10.12 6.43
C SER A 51 8.24 10.72 5.36
N VAL A 52 7.09 11.26 5.79
CA VAL A 52 6.20 12.09 4.95
C VAL A 52 6.93 13.28 4.31
N LYS A 53 8.05 13.73 4.89
CA LYS A 53 8.87 14.82 4.31
C LYS A 53 9.59 14.43 3.02
N ASN A 54 9.74 13.13 2.73
CA ASN A 54 10.37 12.66 1.51
C ASN A 54 9.30 12.45 0.42
N THR A 55 8.88 13.56 -0.20
CA THR A 55 7.85 13.57 -1.27
C THR A 55 8.40 13.19 -2.64
N ASP A 56 9.70 13.32 -2.84
CA ASP A 56 10.30 13.32 -4.18
C ASP A 56 10.70 11.91 -4.65
N ASP A 57 10.85 10.95 -3.72
CA ASP A 57 11.27 9.58 -4.04
C ASP A 57 10.48 8.53 -3.24
N ASN A 58 9.38 8.05 -3.86
CA ASN A 58 8.54 7.00 -3.30
C ASN A 58 9.27 5.65 -3.15
N GLU A 59 10.23 5.35 -4.02
CA GLU A 59 10.98 4.10 -3.99
C GLU A 59 11.97 4.08 -2.83
N LYS A 60 12.63 5.21 -2.56
CA LYS A 60 13.50 5.36 -1.39
C LYS A 60 12.71 5.22 -0.09
N ALA A 61 11.52 5.80 -0.01
CA ALA A 61 10.65 5.65 1.14
C ALA A 61 10.17 4.19 1.31
N ALA A 62 9.78 3.52 0.23
CA ALA A 62 9.41 2.10 0.26
C ALA A 62 10.56 1.19 0.71
N ARG A 63 11.78 1.43 0.20
CA ARG A 63 12.99 0.69 0.62
C ARG A 63 13.31 0.90 2.09
N ALA A 64 13.14 2.12 2.60
CA ALA A 64 13.34 2.42 4.01
C ALA A 64 12.31 1.70 4.90
N LEU A 65 11.02 1.76 4.53
CA LEU A 65 9.96 1.05 5.25
C LEU A 65 10.19 -0.47 5.25
N SER A 66 10.61 -1.04 4.11
CA SER A 66 10.90 -2.47 4.00
C SER A 66 12.06 -2.95 4.89
N ARG A 67 12.92 -2.05 5.36
CA ARG A 67 14.02 -2.37 6.29
C ARG A 67 13.62 -2.23 7.75
N VAL A 68 12.59 -1.45 8.04
CA VAL A 68 12.18 -1.09 9.41
C VAL A 68 10.95 -1.87 9.84
N ILE A 69 10.04 -2.18 8.91
CA ILE A 69 8.76 -2.81 9.19
C ILE A 69 8.73 -4.20 8.56
N SER A 70 8.45 -5.19 9.40
CA SER A 70 8.25 -6.59 9.08
C SER A 70 6.77 -6.97 9.12
N LYS A 71 6.40 -8.11 8.51
CA LYS A 71 5.00 -8.60 8.49
C LYS A 71 4.36 -8.69 9.90
N PRO A 72 5.03 -9.24 10.92
CA PRO A 72 4.49 -9.31 12.28
C PRO A 72 4.24 -7.94 12.92
N ASP A 73 4.90 -6.87 12.46
CA ASP A 73 4.75 -5.54 13.04
C ASP A 73 3.36 -4.96 12.76
N PHE A 74 2.76 -5.29 11.61
CA PHE A 74 1.39 -4.89 11.31
C PHE A 74 0.38 -5.45 12.33
N ALA A 75 0.60 -6.66 12.85
CA ALA A 75 -0.25 -7.24 13.88
C ALA A 75 -0.12 -6.53 15.24
N ARG A 76 1.00 -5.83 15.48
CA ARG A 76 1.26 -5.05 16.70
C ARG A 76 0.91 -3.57 16.56
N MET A 77 0.53 -3.11 15.37
CA MET A 77 0.16 -1.72 15.16
C MET A 77 -1.19 -1.40 15.80
N ASP A 78 -1.20 -0.37 16.64
CA ASP A 78 -2.40 0.14 17.28
C ASP A 78 -3.03 1.26 16.45
N VAL A 79 -4.28 1.05 16.02
CA VAL A 79 -5.05 2.09 15.32
C VAL A 79 -5.55 3.13 16.32
N LEU A 80 -5.04 4.35 16.20
CA LEU A 80 -5.43 5.49 17.02
C LEU A 80 -6.74 6.12 16.53
N GLY A 81 -6.92 6.18 15.20
CA GLY A 81 -8.14 6.72 14.61
C GLY A 81 -8.01 7.01 13.12
N GLN A 82 -9.07 7.61 12.57
CA GLN A 82 -9.13 8.05 11.18
C GLN A 82 -8.94 9.57 11.11
N PHE A 83 -8.07 10.02 10.20
CA PHE A 83 -7.82 11.42 9.90
C PHE A 83 -8.42 11.79 8.54
N ASN A 84 -9.16 12.91 8.53
CA ASN A 84 -9.75 13.51 7.33
C ASN A 84 -10.55 12.54 6.43
N LEU A 85 -11.16 11.50 7.02
CA LEU A 85 -11.89 10.44 6.32
C LEU A 85 -11.11 9.77 5.17
N GLY A 86 -9.78 9.82 5.20
CA GLY A 86 -8.92 9.29 4.13
C GLY A 86 -7.68 8.55 4.62
N PHE A 87 -7.26 8.80 5.86
CA PHE A 87 -6.05 8.22 6.42
C PHE A 87 -6.33 7.54 7.75
N MET A 88 -5.64 6.45 8.00
CA MET A 88 -5.57 5.80 9.31
C MET A 88 -4.28 6.21 9.99
N ILE A 89 -4.37 6.60 11.26
CA ILE A 89 -3.22 6.91 12.10
C ILE A 89 -2.97 5.71 13.00
N THR A 90 -1.75 5.18 12.92
CA THR A 90 -1.33 3.99 13.67
C THR A 90 -0.06 4.25 14.46
N ALA A 91 0.05 3.65 15.63
CA ALA A 91 1.26 3.65 16.43
C ALA A 91 1.86 2.24 16.44
N LEU A 92 3.18 2.15 16.31
CA LEU A 92 3.93 0.93 16.54
C LEU A 92 4.71 1.07 17.85
N ASP A 93 4.46 0.14 18.77
CA ASP A 93 5.15 0.02 20.07
C ASP A 93 5.19 1.35 20.88
N ASP A 94 4.15 2.19 20.77
CA ASP A 94 4.02 3.53 21.39
C ASP A 94 5.17 4.52 21.08
N GLN A 95 6.01 4.21 20.09
CA GLN A 95 7.20 4.99 19.76
C GLN A 95 7.09 5.65 18.39
N ASP A 96 6.59 4.94 17.38
CA ASP A 96 6.58 5.44 16.00
C ASP A 96 5.16 5.57 15.48
N LEU A 97 4.87 6.74 14.93
CA LEU A 97 3.59 7.06 14.35
C LEU A 97 3.64 6.89 12.83
N TYR A 98 2.66 6.20 12.27
CA TYR A 98 2.51 5.99 10.84
C TYR A 98 1.16 6.52 10.35
N ILE A 99 1.19 7.07 9.14
CA ILE A 99 0.00 7.43 8.37
C ILE A 99 -0.18 6.43 7.25
N ILE A 100 -1.40 5.90 7.12
CA ILE A 100 -1.75 4.88 6.13
C ILE A 100 -2.93 5.41 5.31
N ASP A 101 -2.79 5.44 4.00
CA ASP A 101 -3.85 5.78 3.06
C ASP A 101 -4.85 4.61 3.00
N GLN A 102 -6.11 4.87 3.36
CA GLN A 102 -7.13 3.83 3.43
C GLN A 102 -7.46 3.23 2.06
N HIS A 103 -7.43 4.05 1.02
CA HIS A 103 -7.76 3.61 -0.33
C HIS A 103 -6.60 2.83 -0.94
N ALA A 104 -5.38 3.39 -0.89
CA ALA A 104 -4.21 2.76 -1.50
C ALA A 104 -3.83 1.43 -0.83
N SER A 105 -3.96 1.34 0.50
CA SER A 105 -3.69 0.10 1.24
C SER A 105 -4.70 -1.01 0.89
N ASP A 106 -5.99 -0.68 0.84
CA ASP A 106 -7.04 -1.63 0.48
C ASP A 106 -6.97 -2.03 -1.00
N GLU A 107 -6.66 -1.07 -1.89
CA GLU A 107 -6.42 -1.32 -3.31
C GLU A 107 -5.26 -2.30 -3.49
N LYS A 108 -4.13 -2.11 -2.79
CA LYS A 108 -2.96 -2.99 -2.88
C LYS A 108 -3.30 -4.42 -2.44
N TYR A 109 -3.99 -4.59 -1.32
CA TYR A 109 -4.41 -5.92 -0.87
C TYR A 109 -5.35 -6.62 -1.88
N ASN A 110 -6.37 -5.90 -2.35
CA ASN A 110 -7.30 -6.43 -3.36
C ASN A 110 -6.59 -6.79 -4.67
N PHE A 111 -5.61 -5.99 -5.07
CA PHE A 111 -4.80 -6.24 -6.25
C PHE A 111 -3.99 -7.53 -6.12
N GLU A 112 -3.25 -7.72 -5.03
CA GLU A 112 -2.48 -8.97 -4.80
C GLU A 112 -3.39 -10.19 -4.72
N THR A 113 -4.53 -10.05 -4.05
CA THR A 113 -5.55 -11.12 -4.00
C THR A 113 -6.02 -11.47 -5.42
N LEU A 114 -6.34 -10.48 -6.25
CA LEU A 114 -6.76 -10.71 -7.64
C LEU A 114 -5.67 -11.40 -8.46
N GLN A 115 -4.39 -11.03 -8.28
CA GLN A 115 -3.27 -11.67 -8.97
C GLN A 115 -3.14 -13.15 -8.62
N GLN A 116 -3.38 -13.53 -7.36
CA GLN A 116 -3.23 -14.91 -6.89
C GLN A 116 -4.45 -15.77 -7.21
N THR A 117 -5.67 -15.27 -6.98
CA THR A 117 -6.87 -16.13 -6.98
C THR A 117 -7.63 -16.12 -8.30
N THR A 118 -7.39 -15.15 -9.19
CA THR A 118 -8.23 -14.97 -10.38
C THR A 118 -7.71 -15.78 -11.56
N HIS A 119 -8.54 -16.69 -12.09
CA HIS A 119 -8.32 -17.28 -13.41
C HIS A 119 -9.10 -16.50 -14.46
N ILE A 120 -8.40 -16.01 -15.48
CA ILE A 120 -9.02 -15.29 -16.59
C ILE A 120 -9.59 -16.30 -17.57
N LYS A 121 -10.84 -16.08 -18.00
CA LYS A 121 -11.49 -16.94 -18.98
C LYS A 121 -10.96 -16.61 -20.38
N GLY A 122 -10.42 -17.63 -21.05
CA GLY A 122 -10.05 -17.55 -22.45
C GLY A 122 -11.25 -17.76 -23.39
N GLN A 123 -11.20 -17.15 -24.57
CA GLN A 123 -12.06 -17.45 -25.70
C GLN A 123 -11.34 -18.41 -26.64
N ARG A 124 -12.01 -19.51 -27.03
CA ARG A 124 -11.44 -20.46 -28.00
C ARG A 124 -11.24 -19.81 -29.35
N LEU A 125 -10.07 -20.06 -29.94
CA LEU A 125 -9.70 -19.58 -31.26
C LEU A 125 -10.29 -20.48 -32.35
N ILE A 126 -10.81 -19.86 -33.41
CA ILE A 126 -11.27 -20.58 -34.62
C ILE A 126 -10.06 -21.20 -35.34
N ARG A 127 -8.96 -20.45 -35.43
CA ARG A 127 -7.68 -20.91 -35.95
C ARG A 127 -6.66 -20.89 -34.82
N GLN A 128 -6.16 -22.07 -34.46
CA GLN A 128 -5.15 -22.21 -33.43
C GLN A 128 -3.83 -21.59 -33.90
N VAL A 129 -3.14 -20.92 -32.98
CA VAL A 129 -1.84 -20.30 -33.24
C VAL A 129 -0.75 -21.30 -32.84
N THR A 130 0.18 -21.55 -33.76
CA THR A 130 1.35 -22.41 -33.57
C THR A 130 2.62 -21.60 -33.83
N GLY A 131 3.73 -22.01 -33.22
CA GLY A 131 5.05 -21.44 -33.51
C GLY A 131 5.58 -20.53 -32.40
N CYS A 132 6.49 -21.10 -31.62
CA CYS A 132 7.35 -20.44 -30.63
C CYS A 132 8.81 -20.87 -30.90
N HIS A 133 9.78 -20.09 -30.44
CA HIS A 133 11.18 -20.56 -30.45
C HIS A 133 11.34 -21.79 -29.55
N SER A 134 12.32 -22.65 -29.84
CA SER A 134 12.53 -23.88 -29.05
C SER A 134 12.74 -23.64 -27.55
N ALA A 135 13.35 -22.50 -27.19
CA ALA A 135 13.53 -22.10 -25.79
C ALA A 135 12.20 -21.66 -25.14
N GLU A 136 11.42 -20.84 -25.85
CA GLU A 136 10.09 -20.41 -25.40
C GLU A 136 9.14 -21.60 -25.21
N GLU A 137 9.23 -22.61 -26.09
CA GLU A 137 8.43 -23.82 -25.95
C GLU A 137 8.65 -24.51 -24.61
N LEU A 138 9.91 -24.66 -24.21
CA LEU A 138 10.24 -25.31 -22.95
C LEU A 138 9.65 -24.54 -21.77
N THR A 139 9.82 -23.21 -21.76
CA THR A 139 9.25 -22.33 -20.72
C THR A 139 7.74 -22.45 -20.63
N VAL A 140 7.04 -22.54 -21.76
CA VAL A 140 5.57 -22.71 -21.79
C VAL A 140 5.18 -24.08 -21.24
N MET A 141 5.88 -25.14 -21.64
CA MET A 141 5.61 -26.51 -21.18
C MET A 141 5.80 -26.65 -19.67
N GLU A 142 6.78 -25.97 -19.09
CA GLU A 142 7.09 -26.00 -17.67
C GLU A 142 6.10 -25.17 -16.82
N ASN A 143 5.40 -24.19 -17.40
CA ASN A 143 4.60 -23.19 -16.67
C ASN A 143 3.14 -23.08 -17.17
N LEU A 144 2.53 -24.20 -17.61
CA LEU A 144 1.18 -24.22 -18.20
C LEU A 144 0.10 -23.61 -17.30
N ASP A 145 0.24 -23.75 -15.98
CA ASP A 145 -0.66 -23.20 -14.98
C ASP A 145 -0.68 -21.66 -15.02
N ILE A 146 0.48 -21.01 -15.23
CA ILE A 146 0.60 -19.57 -15.40
C ILE A 146 -0.14 -19.10 -16.66
N PHE A 147 0.05 -19.80 -17.78
CA PHE A 147 -0.66 -19.48 -19.03
C PHE A 147 -2.17 -19.62 -18.86
N LYS A 148 -2.61 -20.73 -18.26
CA LYS A 148 -4.02 -21.00 -17.99
C LYS A 148 -4.63 -19.96 -17.05
N ALA A 149 -3.92 -19.54 -16.02
CA ALA A 149 -4.37 -18.48 -15.11
C ALA A 149 -4.56 -17.15 -15.84
N ASN A 150 -3.72 -16.86 -16.84
CA ASN A 150 -3.82 -15.68 -17.70
C ASN A 150 -4.87 -15.81 -18.81
N GLY A 151 -5.54 -16.96 -18.93
CA GLY A 151 -6.58 -17.22 -19.93
C GLY A 151 -6.07 -17.72 -21.28
N PHE A 152 -4.81 -18.18 -21.33
CA PHE A 152 -4.24 -18.89 -22.46
C PHE A 152 -4.31 -20.39 -22.22
N ASP A 153 -5.18 -21.10 -22.93
CA ASP A 153 -5.15 -22.56 -22.95
C ASP A 153 -4.18 -23.04 -24.03
N VAL A 154 -3.22 -23.85 -23.61
CA VAL A 154 -2.16 -24.38 -24.45
C VAL A 154 -2.23 -25.90 -24.50
N GLU A 155 -2.10 -26.45 -25.69
CA GLU A 155 -2.01 -27.89 -25.95
C GLU A 155 -0.60 -28.26 -26.38
N ILE A 156 -0.10 -29.35 -25.81
CA ILE A 156 1.22 -29.91 -26.12
C ILE A 156 1.06 -31.08 -27.08
N LEU A 157 1.79 -31.02 -28.19
CA LEU A 157 1.89 -32.04 -29.23
C LEU A 157 3.32 -32.60 -29.19
N PRO A 158 3.61 -33.61 -28.36
CA PRO A 158 4.99 -34.06 -28.09
C PRO A 158 5.66 -34.71 -29.32
N ASP A 159 4.87 -35.28 -30.23
CA ASP A 159 5.37 -35.98 -31.43
C ASP A 159 5.80 -35.00 -32.55
N ASN A 160 5.50 -33.71 -32.39
CA ASN A 160 5.85 -32.70 -33.38
C ASN A 160 7.33 -32.30 -33.27
N PRO A 161 7.97 -31.85 -34.38
CA PRO A 161 9.32 -31.34 -34.32
C PRO A 161 9.41 -30.09 -33.44
N PRO A 162 10.60 -29.79 -32.86
CA PRO A 162 10.83 -28.57 -32.10
C PRO A 162 10.31 -27.34 -32.85
N THR A 163 9.80 -26.34 -32.13
CA THR A 163 9.08 -25.13 -32.62
C THR A 163 7.61 -25.32 -33.03
N THR A 164 7.13 -26.57 -33.10
CA THR A 164 5.73 -26.89 -33.46
C THR A 164 5.02 -27.75 -32.43
N ARG A 165 5.59 -27.92 -31.23
CA ARG A 165 5.03 -28.76 -30.16
C ARG A 165 3.93 -28.07 -29.37
N ILE A 166 3.71 -26.78 -29.61
CA ILE A 166 2.78 -25.97 -28.84
C ILE A 166 1.69 -25.39 -29.73
N ARG A 167 0.46 -25.50 -29.24
CA ARG A 167 -0.73 -24.96 -29.90
C ARG A 167 -1.59 -24.18 -28.91
N VAL A 168 -1.78 -22.90 -29.17
CA VAL A 168 -2.67 -22.06 -28.36
C VAL A 168 -4.11 -22.29 -28.82
N ILE A 169 -4.94 -22.83 -27.94
CA ILE A 169 -6.35 -23.15 -28.19
C ILE A 169 -7.25 -21.96 -27.84
N SER A 170 -6.94 -21.26 -26.76
CA SER A 170 -7.73 -20.12 -26.28
C SER A 170 -6.83 -18.97 -25.87
N GLN A 171 -7.37 -17.77 -25.92
CA GLN A 171 -6.69 -16.56 -25.48
C GLN A 171 -7.64 -15.68 -24.66
N PRO A 172 -7.13 -14.88 -23.70
CA PRO A 172 -7.97 -13.98 -22.93
C PRO A 172 -8.61 -12.93 -23.82
N VAL A 173 -9.84 -12.54 -23.49
CA VAL A 173 -10.58 -11.50 -24.20
C VAL A 173 -11.13 -10.50 -23.21
N SER A 174 -10.86 -9.23 -23.47
CA SER A 174 -11.53 -8.11 -22.81
C SER A 174 -12.48 -7.46 -23.81
N LYS A 175 -13.61 -6.93 -23.33
CA LYS A 175 -14.73 -6.45 -24.17
C LYS A 175 -14.30 -5.67 -25.43
N ASN A 176 -13.35 -4.76 -25.29
CA ASN A 176 -12.89 -3.89 -26.38
C ASN A 176 -11.49 -4.24 -26.89
N THR A 177 -10.89 -5.34 -26.43
CA THR A 177 -9.54 -5.66 -26.88
C THR A 177 -9.22 -7.15 -26.79
N MET A 178 -8.79 -7.69 -27.92
CA MET A 178 -8.25 -9.04 -28.01
C MET A 178 -6.79 -9.02 -27.56
N PHE A 179 -6.40 -10.08 -26.88
CA PHE A 179 -5.01 -10.38 -26.65
C PHE A 179 -4.40 -10.97 -27.91
N ASP A 180 -3.12 -10.71 -28.11
CA ASP A 180 -2.39 -11.14 -29.31
C ASP A 180 -1.12 -11.92 -28.94
N LYS A 181 -0.34 -12.29 -29.98
CA LYS A 181 0.93 -13.01 -29.79
C LYS A 181 1.93 -12.22 -28.93
N ARG A 182 1.87 -10.88 -28.93
CA ARG A 182 2.80 -10.06 -28.14
C ARG A 182 2.52 -10.21 -26.65
N ASP A 183 1.26 -10.29 -26.26
CA ASP A 183 0.88 -10.54 -24.85
C ASP A 183 1.36 -11.94 -24.39
N PHE A 184 1.33 -12.92 -25.28
CA PHE A 184 1.85 -14.26 -25.01
C PHE A 184 3.38 -14.27 -24.87
N SER A 185 4.10 -13.61 -25.79
CA SER A 185 5.56 -13.45 -25.70
C SER A 185 6.01 -12.62 -24.49
N GLU A 186 5.26 -11.57 -24.13
CA GLU A 186 5.48 -10.81 -22.90
C GLU A 186 5.38 -11.73 -21.68
N LEU A 187 4.36 -12.59 -21.63
CA LEU A 187 4.19 -13.53 -20.52
C LEU A 187 5.37 -14.52 -20.41
N ILE A 188 5.87 -15.04 -21.54
CA ILE A 188 7.07 -15.90 -21.55
C ILE A 188 8.28 -15.15 -20.97
N HIS A 189 8.48 -13.89 -21.38
CA HIS A 189 9.56 -13.07 -20.89
C HIS A 189 9.47 -12.85 -19.37
N LEU A 190 8.27 -12.50 -18.87
CA LEU A 190 8.03 -12.29 -17.43
C LEU A 190 8.28 -13.55 -16.59
N ILE A 191 7.91 -14.73 -17.09
CA ILE A 191 8.20 -16.01 -16.42
C ILE A 191 9.71 -16.23 -16.32
N THR A 192 10.46 -15.83 -17.35
CA THR A 192 11.92 -16.00 -17.40
C THR A 192 12.63 -15.07 -16.41
N GLU A 193 12.12 -13.85 -16.21
CA GLU A 193 12.66 -12.89 -15.23
C GLU A 193 12.30 -13.25 -13.79
N HIS A 194 11.12 -13.85 -13.58
CA HIS A 194 10.56 -14.17 -12.26
C HIS A 194 10.18 -15.66 -12.14
N PRO A 195 11.17 -16.57 -12.11
CA PRO A 195 10.91 -18.00 -12.06
C PRO A 195 10.22 -18.40 -10.75
N GLY A 196 9.14 -19.18 -10.86
CA GLY A 196 8.39 -19.70 -9.70
C GLY A 196 7.36 -18.74 -9.11
N GLU A 197 7.21 -17.53 -9.66
CA GLU A 197 6.19 -16.56 -9.23
C GLU A 197 4.97 -16.55 -10.17
N MET A 198 3.79 -16.26 -9.61
CA MET A 198 2.60 -16.07 -10.42
C MET A 198 2.66 -14.72 -11.14
N VAL A 199 3.06 -14.75 -12.42
CA VAL A 199 3.13 -13.55 -13.26
C VAL A 199 1.87 -13.32 -14.09
N ARG A 200 1.59 -12.04 -14.35
CA ARG A 200 0.46 -11.58 -15.16
C ARG A 200 0.99 -10.65 -16.25
N CYS A 201 0.52 -10.82 -17.48
CA CYS A 201 0.85 -9.89 -18.56
C CYS A 201 0.35 -8.47 -18.23
N SER A 202 0.96 -7.44 -18.82
CA SER A 202 0.64 -6.03 -18.54
C SER A 202 -0.85 -5.73 -18.73
N ARG A 203 -1.44 -6.35 -19.77
CA ARG A 203 -2.87 -6.44 -20.10
C ARG A 203 -3.74 -6.72 -18.87
N ASN A 204 -3.49 -7.91 -18.32
CA ASN A 204 -4.22 -8.48 -17.20
C ASN A 204 -3.95 -7.70 -15.90
N ARG A 205 -2.70 -7.28 -15.71
CA ARG A 205 -2.28 -6.47 -14.57
C ARG A 205 -3.04 -5.14 -14.51
N ALA A 206 -3.13 -4.41 -15.62
CA ALA A 206 -3.88 -3.16 -15.71
C ALA A 206 -5.38 -3.36 -15.41
N MET A 207 -5.96 -4.45 -15.93
CA MET A 207 -7.34 -4.82 -15.63
C MET A 207 -7.54 -5.10 -14.12
N PHE A 208 -6.63 -5.83 -13.48
CA PHE A 208 -6.70 -6.10 -12.04
C PHE A 208 -6.51 -4.83 -11.22
N ALA A 209 -5.62 -3.92 -11.61
CA ALA A 209 -5.43 -2.62 -10.95
C ALA A 209 -6.73 -1.80 -10.95
N SER A 210 -7.41 -1.72 -12.09
CA SER A 210 -8.71 -1.04 -12.19
C SER A 210 -9.78 -1.71 -11.32
N ARG A 211 -9.87 -3.05 -11.35
CA ARG A 211 -10.83 -3.80 -10.52
C ARG A 211 -10.57 -3.61 -9.02
N ALA A 212 -9.30 -3.59 -8.61
CA ALA A 212 -8.90 -3.38 -7.22
C ALA A 212 -9.28 -1.98 -6.75
N CYS A 213 -9.00 -0.95 -7.56
CA CYS A 213 -9.33 0.44 -7.27
C CYS A 213 -10.85 0.65 -7.09
N HIS A 214 -11.66 0.05 -7.96
CA HIS A 214 -13.13 0.16 -7.89
C HIS A 214 -13.73 -0.59 -6.69
N LYS A 215 -13.06 -1.62 -6.18
CA LYS A 215 -13.48 -2.41 -5.01
C LYS A 215 -13.01 -1.78 -3.69
N ALA A 216 -11.91 -1.03 -3.71
CA ALA A 216 -11.31 -0.44 -2.52
C ALA A 216 -12.22 0.61 -1.87
N VAL A 217 -12.06 0.76 -0.55
CA VAL A 217 -12.68 1.84 0.23
C VAL A 217 -12.34 3.20 -0.38
N ARG A 218 -13.32 4.11 -0.45
CA ARG A 218 -13.11 5.44 -1.03
C ARG A 218 -12.63 6.42 0.02
N ILE A 219 -11.96 7.48 -0.44
CA ILE A 219 -11.70 8.65 0.38
C ILE A 219 -13.05 9.31 0.69
N GLY A 220 -13.29 9.63 1.95
CA GLY A 220 -14.56 10.14 2.46
C GLY A 220 -15.37 9.09 3.22
N ASP A 221 -15.07 7.80 3.05
CA ASP A 221 -15.75 6.74 3.78
C ASP A 221 -15.28 6.71 5.25
N SER A 222 -16.22 6.75 6.19
CA SER A 222 -15.92 6.59 7.62
C SER A 222 -15.67 5.11 7.95
N LEU A 223 -14.57 4.81 8.63
CA LEU A 223 -14.21 3.44 9.01
C LEU A 223 -14.38 3.20 10.51
N SER A 224 -14.96 2.05 10.87
CA SER A 224 -14.96 1.59 12.26
C SER A 224 -13.56 1.11 12.68
N LYS A 225 -13.27 1.16 13.99
CA LYS A 225 -11.98 0.69 14.52
C LYS A 225 -11.68 -0.77 14.16
N ASN A 226 -12.70 -1.62 14.13
CA ASN A 226 -12.55 -3.02 13.73
C ASN A 226 -12.20 -3.18 12.24
N GLN A 227 -12.80 -2.38 11.36
CA GLN A 227 -12.47 -2.40 9.92
C GLN A 227 -11.04 -1.93 9.68
N MET A 228 -10.61 -0.84 10.33
CA MET A 228 -9.24 -0.36 10.22
C MET A 228 -8.25 -1.43 10.71
N THR A 229 -8.46 -1.97 11.91
CA THR A 229 -7.52 -2.90 12.54
C THR A 229 -7.47 -4.25 11.83
N LYS A 230 -8.59 -4.98 11.76
CA LYS A 230 -8.60 -6.35 11.22
C LYS A 230 -8.51 -6.38 9.72
N ALA A 231 -9.30 -5.56 9.03
CA ALA A 231 -9.51 -5.67 7.59
C ALA A 231 -8.61 -4.74 6.77
N ARG A 232 -7.76 -3.91 7.36
CA ARG A 232 -6.81 -3.07 6.60
C ARG A 232 -5.40 -3.27 7.10
N ILE A 233 -5.16 -3.05 8.39
CA ILE A 233 -3.83 -3.29 8.98
C ILE A 233 -3.49 -4.78 8.93
N GLY A 234 -4.41 -5.67 9.32
CA GLY A 234 -4.22 -7.12 9.22
C GLY A 234 -3.88 -7.59 7.80
N HIS A 235 -4.65 -7.13 6.81
CA HIS A 235 -4.41 -7.41 5.39
C HIS A 235 -3.01 -6.97 4.90
N MET A 236 -2.49 -5.84 5.39
CA MET A 236 -1.13 -5.38 5.04
C MET A 236 -0.04 -6.34 5.54
N GLY A 237 -0.29 -7.06 6.64
CA GLY A 237 0.62 -8.08 7.18
C GLY A 237 0.61 -9.39 6.38
N GLU A 238 -0.40 -9.64 5.55
CA GLU A 238 -0.51 -10.86 4.74
C GLU A 238 0.30 -10.75 3.43
N ILE A 239 0.31 -9.56 2.84
CA ILE A 239 0.91 -9.32 1.52
C ILE A 239 2.41 -9.00 1.59
N ASP A 240 3.14 -9.35 0.52
CA ASP A 240 4.54 -8.98 0.36
C ASP A 240 4.67 -7.54 -0.15
N GLN A 241 5.51 -6.75 0.52
CA GLN A 241 5.81 -5.35 0.20
C GLN A 241 4.55 -4.47 0.02
N PRO A 242 3.83 -4.17 1.12
CA PRO A 242 2.58 -3.42 1.08
C PRO A 242 2.75 -1.92 0.75
N TRP A 243 3.92 -1.44 0.33
CA TRP A 243 4.30 -0.01 0.37
C TRP A 243 3.70 0.87 -0.71
N ASN A 244 3.36 0.30 -1.87
CA ASN A 244 2.84 1.02 -3.02
C ASN A 244 1.65 0.27 -3.62
N CYS A 245 0.61 1.02 -4.02
CA CYS A 245 -0.52 0.49 -4.78
C CYS A 245 -0.12 0.18 -6.23
N PRO A 246 -0.91 -0.58 -7.00
CA PRO A 246 -0.60 -0.92 -8.39
C PRO A 246 -0.44 0.29 -9.33
N HIS A 247 -0.94 1.48 -8.94
CA HIS A 247 -0.75 2.74 -9.67
C HIS A 247 0.46 3.57 -9.18
N GLY A 248 1.25 3.05 -8.24
CA GLY A 248 2.45 3.70 -7.72
C GLY A 248 2.22 4.71 -6.58
N ARG A 249 0.99 4.80 -6.04
CA ARG A 249 0.71 5.64 -4.86
C ARG A 249 1.20 4.95 -3.59
N PRO A 250 1.77 5.70 -2.64
CA PRO A 250 2.20 5.11 -1.38
C PRO A 250 1.01 4.72 -0.51
N THR A 251 1.09 3.54 0.10
CA THR A 251 0.07 3.07 1.04
C THR A 251 0.32 3.61 2.44
N MET A 252 1.58 3.81 2.83
CA MET A 252 1.94 4.28 4.16
C MET A 252 3.25 5.05 4.20
N ARG A 253 3.39 5.90 5.22
CA ARG A 253 4.60 6.68 5.51
C ARG A 253 4.80 6.82 7.02
N HIS A 254 6.06 6.97 7.43
CA HIS A 254 6.41 7.33 8.80
C HIS A 254 6.10 8.82 9.03
N LEU A 255 5.35 9.13 10.09
CA LEU A 255 5.07 10.51 10.46
C LEU A 255 6.17 11.06 11.35
N LEU A 256 6.37 10.44 12.51
CA LEU A 256 7.31 10.90 13.53
C LEU A 256 7.56 9.84 14.59
N ASN A 257 8.68 10.00 15.30
CA ASN A 257 8.96 9.27 16.52
C ASN A 257 8.48 10.08 17.74
N ILE A 258 7.58 9.50 18.51
CA ILE A 258 6.89 10.09 19.67
C ILE A 258 7.90 10.43 20.78
N SER A 259 8.90 9.57 21.01
CA SER A 259 9.93 9.79 22.04
C SER A 259 10.79 11.01 21.71
N HIS A 260 11.24 11.12 20.46
CA HIS A 260 11.99 12.28 19.97
C HIS A 260 11.15 13.56 20.02
N PHE A 261 9.90 13.50 19.57
CA PHE A 261 8.98 14.64 19.61
C PHE A 261 8.73 15.14 21.05
N LYS A 262 8.57 14.23 22.02
CA LYS A 262 8.43 14.59 23.44
C LYS A 262 9.67 15.31 23.98
N GLN A 263 10.87 14.94 23.54
CA GLN A 263 12.11 15.59 23.95
C GLN A 263 12.23 17.00 23.36
N GLU A 264 11.99 17.15 22.05
CA GLU A 264 11.96 18.45 21.38
C GLU A 264 10.88 19.38 21.96
N TYR A 265 9.70 18.85 22.24
CA TYR A 265 8.62 19.62 22.84
C TYR A 265 9.02 20.14 24.23
N LYS A 266 9.62 19.31 25.08
CA LYS A 266 10.12 19.73 26.40
C LYS A 266 11.23 20.79 26.30
N ALA A 267 12.12 20.67 25.31
CA ALA A 267 13.18 21.66 25.07
C ALA A 267 12.63 23.01 24.56
N ASN A 268 11.54 22.99 23.77
CA ASN A 268 10.94 24.19 23.17
C ASN A 268 9.75 24.77 23.96
N ALA A 269 9.22 24.05 24.96
CA ALA A 269 8.09 24.48 25.78
C ALA A 269 8.41 25.72 26.65
N SER A 270 9.69 25.99 26.92
CA SER A 270 10.15 27.22 27.59
C SER A 270 10.06 28.48 26.70
N HIS A 271 9.85 28.35 25.39
CA HIS A 271 9.93 29.46 24.42
C HIS A 271 8.63 29.75 23.64
N ARG A 272 7.51 29.06 23.89
CA ARG A 272 6.26 29.31 23.16
C ARG A 272 5.12 29.79 24.06
N THR A 273 4.91 31.10 24.09
CA THR A 273 3.61 31.69 24.43
C THR A 273 2.64 31.30 23.33
N LEU A 274 1.75 30.34 23.58
CA LEU A 274 0.69 29.96 22.64
C LEU A 274 -0.32 31.11 22.52
N GLN A 275 -0.17 31.95 21.50
CA GLN A 275 -1.27 32.82 21.05
C GLN A 275 -2.17 32.02 20.11
N LEU A 276 -3.29 31.53 20.65
CA LEU A 276 -4.38 31.00 19.86
C LEU A 276 -5.26 32.17 19.42
N SER A 277 -5.15 32.56 18.14
CA SER A 277 -6.13 33.41 17.48
C SER A 277 -6.97 32.54 16.56
N GLY A 278 -8.24 32.35 16.92
CA GLY A 278 -9.22 31.62 16.11
C GLY A 278 -10.63 32.10 16.41
N THR A 279 -11.46 32.17 15.38
CA THR A 279 -12.90 32.42 15.49
C THR A 279 -13.63 31.10 15.76
N LEU A 280 -14.26 31.00 16.93
CA LEU A 280 -15.19 29.91 17.24
C LEU A 280 -16.48 30.13 16.43
N PHE A 281 -16.69 29.34 15.37
CA PHE A 281 -18.00 29.22 14.76
C PHE A 281 -18.82 28.21 15.57
N HIS A 282 -19.92 28.66 16.16
CA HIS A 282 -20.91 27.78 16.77
C HIS A 282 -21.82 27.21 15.67
N THR A 283 -21.97 25.90 15.62
CA THR A 283 -23.07 25.24 14.92
C THR A 283 -24.37 25.46 15.72
N LYS A 284 -25.45 25.82 15.01
CA LYS A 284 -26.80 25.89 15.56
C LYS A 284 -27.30 24.53 16.01
#